data_AF-A0A7X3VRV4-F1
#
_entry.id   AF-A0A7X3VRV4-F1
#
_cell.length_a   1.000
_cell.length_b   1.000
_cell.length_c   1.000
_cell.angle_alpha   90.00
_cell.angle_beta   90.00
_cell.angle_gamma   90.00
#
_symmetry.space_group_name_H-M   'P 1'
#
loop_
_entity.id
_entity.type
_entity.pdbx_description
1 polymer ?
#
loop_
_entity_poly.entity_id
_entity_poly.type
_entity_poly.pdbx_seq_one_letter_code
_entity_poly.pdbx_strand_id
1 'polypeptide(L)'
;MIDLRNVLRTSANVPVQAHWDPIENTANNLHWATEEKFNRTKTQWQEPINMTWEQWRKLFNPGPAQPLKHYSTTDFQVFLPPSTANVGDVWDLDPDGMLPFLHQFHPGATMNLRHGQNGAKACLRAISPEYADIVFRIHARFTLDTSIGAYLRPAQFAGHLVINRNSGTICQWTLSLPPRNSNVDIGAFRTTDIGFVPRMELCSLSEPQPKSIDWETAITEEEVEKKFQSVLYKFTEIEWTPIEDAVELAKASNRPIHA
;
A
#
# COMPACT_ATOMS: atom_id res chain seq x y z
N MET A 1 -16.80 -19.04 -12.71
CA MET A 1 -15.33 -19.22 -12.65
C MET A 1 -14.69 -18.70 -13.91
N ILE A 2 -13.79 -17.73 -13.77
CA ILE A 2 -13.14 -16.96 -14.83
C ILE A 2 -11.64 -17.26 -14.79
N ASP A 3 -11.03 -17.62 -15.93
CA ASP A 3 -9.57 -17.80 -16.04
C ASP A 3 -8.92 -16.54 -16.61
N LEU A 4 -8.09 -15.87 -15.82
CA LEU A 4 -7.38 -14.66 -16.22
C LEU A 4 -5.87 -14.89 -16.45
N ARG A 5 -5.33 -16.06 -16.13
CA ARG A 5 -3.88 -16.34 -16.10
C ARG A 5 -3.16 -16.06 -17.42
N ASN A 6 -3.91 -16.07 -18.50
CA ASN A 6 -3.43 -16.04 -19.88
C ASN A 6 -3.85 -14.77 -20.63
N VAL A 7 -4.43 -13.79 -19.95
CA VAL A 7 -4.92 -12.55 -20.59
C VAL A 7 -3.75 -11.66 -21.00
N LEU A 8 -2.71 -11.54 -20.17
CA LEU A 8 -1.59 -10.61 -20.38
C LEU A 8 -0.40 -11.31 -21.07
N ARG A 9 -0.61 -11.86 -22.28
CA ARG A 9 0.42 -12.62 -23.02
C ARG A 9 1.26 -11.80 -23.98
N THR A 10 0.71 -10.70 -24.51
CA THR A 10 1.41 -9.85 -25.46
C THR A 10 2.16 -8.77 -24.71
N SER A 11 3.49 -8.76 -24.80
CA SER A 11 4.33 -7.73 -24.19
C SER A 11 4.13 -6.40 -24.93
N ALA A 12 3.39 -5.48 -24.32
CA ALA A 12 3.31 -4.08 -24.74
C ALA A 12 3.88 -3.18 -23.65
N ASN A 13 4.36 -2.02 -24.06
CA ASN A 13 4.98 -1.07 -23.14
C ASN A 13 3.92 -0.26 -22.39
N VAL A 14 3.94 -0.29 -21.06
CA VAL A 14 3.03 0.42 -20.17
C VAL A 14 3.83 1.49 -19.41
N PRO A 15 3.79 2.76 -19.83
CA PRO A 15 4.36 3.86 -19.07
C PRO A 15 3.61 4.05 -17.75
N VAL A 16 4.34 4.12 -16.64
CA VAL A 16 3.80 4.33 -15.30
C VAL A 16 4.48 5.56 -14.70
N GLN A 17 3.68 6.55 -14.34
CA GLN A 17 4.12 7.76 -13.67
C GLN A 17 4.05 7.58 -12.15
N ALA A 18 5.07 8.07 -11.45
CA ALA A 18 5.12 8.11 -10.00
C ALA A 18 5.00 9.54 -9.49
N HIS A 19 4.20 9.73 -8.44
CA HIS A 19 4.11 10.96 -7.66
C HIS A 19 4.38 10.63 -6.20
N TRP A 20 5.16 11.48 -5.52
CA TRP A 20 5.40 11.37 -4.09
C TRP A 20 5.61 12.79 -3.54
N ASP A 21 4.60 13.28 -2.85
CA ASP A 21 4.58 14.58 -2.21
C ASP A 21 5.31 14.56 -0.85
N PRO A 22 5.82 15.70 -0.39
CA PRO A 22 6.40 15.83 0.95
C PRO A 22 5.44 15.36 2.06
N ILE A 23 6.00 14.78 3.13
CA ILE A 23 5.20 14.44 4.30
C ILE A 23 4.84 15.70 5.10
N GLU A 24 3.58 15.77 5.48
CA GLU A 24 2.91 16.78 6.29
C GLU A 24 2.36 16.15 7.59
N ASN A 25 1.77 16.97 8.44
CA ASN A 25 1.01 16.59 9.64
C ASN A 25 1.70 15.62 10.63
N THR A 26 3.00 15.80 10.90
CA THR A 26 3.75 14.93 11.82
C THR A 26 3.58 15.26 13.30
N ALA A 27 3.36 14.24 14.14
CA ALA A 27 3.04 14.44 15.56
C ALA A 27 4.26 14.87 16.41
N ASN A 28 5.47 14.39 16.08
CA ASN A 28 6.68 14.55 16.89
C ASN A 28 7.84 15.28 16.20
N ASN A 29 7.59 15.96 15.07
CA ASN A 29 8.52 16.90 14.40
C ASN A 29 9.69 16.29 13.63
N LEU A 30 9.70 14.98 13.34
CA LEU A 30 10.76 14.38 12.51
C LEU A 30 10.80 14.94 11.07
N HIS A 31 9.79 15.69 10.65
CA HIS A 31 9.61 16.17 9.27
C HIS A 31 9.37 17.69 9.16
N TRP A 32 9.27 18.40 10.30
CA TRP A 32 9.02 19.84 10.37
C TRP A 32 9.93 20.59 11.33
N ALA A 33 11.16 20.11 11.47
CA ALA A 33 12.17 21.01 11.98
C ALA A 33 12.29 22.19 10.99
N THR A 34 12.27 23.44 11.44
CA THR A 34 13.05 24.46 10.73
C THR A 34 14.52 24.08 10.86
N GLU A 35 15.42 24.62 10.03
CA GLU A 35 16.85 24.38 10.21
C GLU A 35 17.30 24.69 11.66
N GLU A 36 16.77 25.77 12.24
CA GLU A 36 16.97 26.13 13.64
C GLU A 36 16.52 25.03 14.61
N LYS A 37 15.31 24.49 14.43
CA LYS A 37 14.78 23.41 15.28
C LYS A 37 15.54 22.11 15.08
N PHE A 38 16.00 21.81 13.87
CA PHE A 38 16.84 20.65 13.58
C PHE A 38 18.16 20.78 14.33
N ASN A 39 18.85 21.91 14.18
CA ASN A 39 20.11 22.20 14.86
C ASN A 39 19.96 22.16 16.39
N ARG A 40 18.88 22.71 16.95
CA ARG A 40 18.60 22.63 18.39
C ARG A 40 18.39 21.18 18.85
N THR A 41 17.55 20.43 18.16
CA THR A 41 17.24 19.03 18.53
C THR A 41 18.47 18.14 18.40
N LYS A 42 19.31 18.39 17.39
CA LYS A 42 20.59 17.73 17.16
C LYS A 42 21.55 17.81 18.36
N THR A 43 21.54 18.93 19.10
CA THR A 43 22.36 19.09 20.31
C THR A 43 21.84 18.31 21.52
N GLN A 44 20.58 17.88 21.50
CA GLN A 44 19.93 17.15 22.59
C GLN A 44 20.00 15.63 22.40
N TRP A 45 20.40 15.17 21.22
CA TRP A 45 20.55 13.76 20.92
C TRP A 45 21.79 13.18 21.62
N GLN A 46 21.62 12.01 22.24
CA GLN A 46 22.69 11.33 22.99
C GLN A 46 23.84 10.89 22.09
N GLU A 47 23.56 10.58 20.82
CA GLU A 47 24.56 10.22 19.81
C GLU A 47 24.75 11.37 18.81
N PRO A 48 26.00 11.79 18.52
CA PRO A 48 26.26 12.87 17.58
C PRO A 48 25.90 12.42 16.16
N ILE A 49 24.87 13.05 15.58
CA ILE A 49 24.41 12.73 14.23
C ILE A 49 25.15 13.62 13.22
N ASN A 50 26.02 13.03 12.40
CA ASN A 50 26.76 13.76 11.37
C ASN A 50 25.91 13.94 10.10
N MET A 51 24.82 14.70 10.22
CA MET A 51 23.90 15.01 9.12
C MET A 51 23.70 16.53 9.01
N THR A 52 23.74 17.05 7.78
CA THR A 52 23.38 18.45 7.48
C THR A 52 21.86 18.59 7.37
N TRP A 53 21.40 19.84 7.41
CA TRP A 53 20.00 20.17 7.22
C TRP A 53 19.47 19.73 5.84
N GLU A 54 20.26 19.89 4.77
CA GLU A 54 19.88 19.46 3.42
C GLU A 54 19.76 17.95 3.30
N GLN A 55 20.67 17.21 3.94
CA GLN A 55 20.62 15.74 3.99
C GLN A 55 19.36 15.27 4.72
N TRP A 56 19.04 15.91 5.85
CA TRP A 56 17.81 15.63 6.59
C TRP A 56 16.57 15.91 5.73
N ARG A 57 16.53 17.07 5.04
CA ARG A 57 15.39 17.42 4.19
C ARG A 57 15.21 16.45 3.03
N LYS A 58 16.31 16.00 2.41
CA LYS A 58 16.23 15.05 1.30
C LYS A 58 15.75 13.68 1.76
N LEU A 59 16.17 13.26 2.95
CA LEU A 59 15.75 12.00 3.55
C LEU A 59 14.25 12.01 3.91
N PHE A 60 13.83 13.09 4.57
CA PHE A 60 12.46 13.37 4.99
C PHE A 60 11.78 14.36 4.03
N ASN A 61 11.95 14.17 2.74
CA ASN A 61 11.10 14.73 1.69
C ASN A 61 11.43 13.97 0.39
N PRO A 62 11.21 12.64 0.38
CA PRO A 62 11.61 11.83 -0.74
C PRO A 62 10.67 12.10 -1.92
N GLY A 63 11.25 12.24 -3.11
CA GLY A 63 10.54 12.07 -4.37
C GLY A 63 10.62 10.62 -4.85
N PRO A 64 9.87 10.24 -5.90
CA PRO A 64 10.01 8.93 -6.50
C PRO A 64 11.42 8.75 -7.08
N ALA A 65 12.03 7.60 -6.85
CA ALA A 65 13.33 7.23 -7.44
C ALA A 65 13.29 7.25 -8.97
N GLN A 66 12.14 6.89 -9.56
CA GLN A 66 11.92 6.94 -11.00
C GLN A 66 10.54 7.57 -11.28
N PRO A 67 10.46 8.88 -11.57
CA PRO A 67 9.20 9.58 -11.84
C PRO A 67 8.40 8.99 -13.01
N LEU A 68 9.08 8.36 -13.97
CA LEU A 68 8.47 7.61 -15.07
C LEU A 68 9.26 6.32 -15.27
N LYS A 69 8.55 5.19 -15.33
CA LYS A 69 9.12 3.88 -15.63
C LYS A 69 8.21 3.14 -16.61
N HIS A 70 8.82 2.32 -17.44
CA HIS A 70 8.15 1.52 -18.44
C HIS A 70 8.13 0.06 -17.99
N TYR A 71 6.94 -0.53 -17.97
CA TYR A 71 6.73 -1.94 -17.62
C TYR A 71 6.21 -2.69 -18.84
N SER A 72 6.48 -3.98 -18.92
CA SER A 72 5.73 -4.84 -19.82
C SER A 72 4.34 -5.09 -19.25
N THR A 73 3.33 -5.21 -20.11
CA THR A 73 2.02 -5.79 -19.76
C THR A 73 2.15 -7.11 -18.99
N THR A 74 3.18 -7.94 -19.28
CA THR A 74 3.40 -9.19 -18.56
C THR A 74 3.81 -8.98 -17.10
N ASP A 75 4.41 -7.84 -16.76
CA ASP A 75 4.80 -7.52 -15.38
C ASP A 75 3.57 -7.40 -14.46
N PHE A 76 2.39 -7.12 -15.03
CA PHE A 76 1.12 -7.02 -14.30
C PHE A 76 0.46 -8.39 -14.05
N GLN A 77 1.03 -9.50 -14.54
CA GLN A 77 0.50 -10.85 -14.28
C GLN A 77 0.47 -11.21 -12.79
N VAL A 78 1.40 -10.65 -12.01
CA VAL A 78 1.46 -10.77 -10.55
C VAL A 78 0.17 -10.35 -9.85
N PHE A 79 -0.64 -9.46 -10.45
CA PHE A 79 -1.93 -9.04 -9.90
C PHE A 79 -3.08 -9.99 -10.23
N LEU A 80 -2.89 -10.94 -11.15
CA LEU A 80 -3.95 -11.84 -11.60
C LEU A 80 -4.10 -13.04 -10.66
N PRO A 81 -5.30 -13.66 -10.60
CA PRO A 81 -5.50 -14.83 -9.76
C PRO A 81 -4.64 -16.01 -10.26
N PRO A 82 -4.05 -16.81 -9.34
CA PRO A 82 -3.19 -17.95 -9.69
C PRO A 82 -3.98 -19.14 -10.29
N SER A 83 -5.30 -19.12 -10.18
CA SER A 83 -6.25 -20.10 -10.71
C SER A 83 -7.49 -19.39 -11.25
N THR A 84 -8.49 -20.17 -11.68
CA THR A 84 -9.81 -19.60 -11.94
C THR A 84 -10.36 -18.92 -10.69
N ALA A 85 -11.04 -17.78 -10.87
CA ALA A 85 -11.64 -17.00 -9.79
C ALA A 85 -13.09 -16.62 -10.10
N ASN A 86 -13.88 -16.36 -9.08
CA ASN A 86 -15.19 -15.72 -9.14
C ASN A 86 -15.08 -14.28 -8.63
N VAL A 87 -16.08 -13.46 -8.97
CA VAL A 87 -16.18 -12.11 -8.38
C VAL A 87 -16.27 -12.22 -6.86
N GLY A 88 -15.40 -11.49 -6.16
CA GLY A 88 -15.25 -11.52 -4.71
C GLY A 88 -14.27 -12.55 -4.16
N ASP A 89 -13.64 -13.37 -5.00
CA ASP A 89 -12.53 -14.22 -4.57
C ASP A 89 -11.30 -13.36 -4.26
N VAL A 90 -10.59 -13.72 -3.19
CA VAL A 90 -9.38 -13.02 -2.71
C VAL A 90 -8.19 -13.96 -2.78
N TRP A 91 -7.04 -13.46 -3.23
CA TRP A 91 -5.79 -14.23 -3.29
C TRP A 91 -4.59 -13.43 -2.78
N ASP A 92 -3.53 -14.16 -2.45
CA ASP A 92 -2.22 -13.62 -2.11
C ASP A 92 -1.51 -13.07 -3.34
N LEU A 93 -0.91 -11.89 -3.21
CA LEU A 93 0.03 -11.36 -4.18
C LEU A 93 1.45 -11.79 -3.81
N ASP A 94 2.24 -12.15 -4.81
CA ASP A 94 3.65 -12.49 -4.63
C ASP A 94 4.48 -11.22 -4.35
N PRO A 95 5.09 -11.09 -3.16
CA PRO A 95 5.93 -9.94 -2.82
C PRO A 95 7.05 -9.69 -3.84
N ASP A 96 7.69 -10.74 -4.35
CA ASP A 96 8.86 -10.60 -5.24
C ASP A 96 8.46 -10.01 -6.59
N GLY A 97 7.28 -10.37 -7.11
CA GLY A 97 6.71 -9.75 -8.30
C GLY A 97 6.28 -8.29 -8.11
N MET A 98 6.06 -7.85 -6.87
CA MET A 98 5.59 -6.49 -6.54
C MET A 98 6.68 -5.49 -6.19
N LEU A 99 7.82 -5.97 -5.68
CA LEU A 99 8.97 -5.12 -5.38
C LEU A 99 9.41 -4.23 -6.56
N PRO A 100 9.43 -4.67 -7.83
CA PRO A 100 9.82 -3.82 -8.96
C PRO A 100 8.96 -2.56 -9.12
N PHE A 101 7.68 -2.63 -8.74
CA PHE A 101 6.77 -1.48 -8.75
C PHE A 101 7.08 -0.54 -7.58
N LEU A 102 7.26 -1.08 -6.38
CA LEU A 102 7.59 -0.28 -5.20
C LEU A 102 8.98 0.38 -5.29
N HIS A 103 9.94 -0.24 -5.98
CA HIS A 103 11.24 0.36 -6.26
C HIS A 103 11.19 1.60 -7.15
N GLN A 104 10.09 1.81 -7.87
CA GLN A 104 9.85 3.07 -8.58
C GLN A 104 9.71 4.24 -7.61
N PHE A 105 9.13 4.01 -6.41
CA PHE A 105 9.13 4.99 -5.33
C PHE A 105 10.50 5.10 -4.67
N HIS A 106 11.07 3.99 -4.20
CA HIS A 106 12.37 4.01 -3.54
C HIS A 106 13.06 2.64 -3.57
N PRO A 107 14.37 2.55 -3.84
CA PRO A 107 15.09 1.26 -3.89
C PRO A 107 15.10 0.50 -2.57
N GLY A 108 14.95 1.21 -1.45
CA GLY A 108 14.82 0.62 -0.11
C GLY A 108 13.44 0.02 0.20
N ALA A 109 12.54 -0.12 -0.79
CA ALA A 109 11.25 -0.76 -0.59
C ALA A 109 11.42 -2.26 -0.25
N THR A 110 10.62 -2.72 0.70
CA THR A 110 10.50 -4.13 1.07
C THR A 110 9.07 -4.45 1.47
N MET A 111 8.66 -5.67 1.18
CA MET A 111 7.39 -6.26 1.60
C MET A 111 7.59 -7.32 2.69
N ASN A 112 8.82 -7.46 3.19
CA ASN A 112 9.10 -8.29 4.36
C ASN A 112 8.66 -7.54 5.63
N LEU A 113 7.41 -7.77 6.01
CA LEU A 113 6.80 -7.18 7.20
C LEU A 113 7.19 -8.00 8.43
N ARG A 114 7.31 -7.32 9.58
CA ARG A 114 7.53 -8.00 10.86
C ARG A 114 6.41 -9.03 11.08
N HIS A 115 6.76 -10.19 11.62
CA HIS A 115 5.86 -11.33 11.90
C HIS A 115 5.45 -12.21 10.70
N GLY A 116 6.09 -12.07 9.53
CA GLY A 116 6.03 -13.07 8.46
C GLY A 116 4.69 -13.24 7.77
N GLN A 117 3.77 -12.28 7.92
CA GLN A 117 2.48 -12.27 7.24
C GLN A 117 2.61 -11.68 5.83
N ASN A 118 1.92 -12.26 4.85
CA ASN A 118 1.77 -11.62 3.55
C ASN A 118 0.80 -10.44 3.67
N GLY A 119 1.34 -9.23 3.55
CA GLY A 119 0.58 -7.99 3.62
C GLY A 119 -0.01 -7.55 2.27
N ALA A 120 -0.01 -8.42 1.25
CA ALA A 120 -0.51 -8.07 -0.07
C ALA A 120 -1.60 -9.04 -0.54
N LYS A 121 -2.78 -8.49 -0.84
CA LYS A 121 -3.97 -9.24 -1.26
C LYS A 121 -4.61 -8.57 -2.47
N ALA A 122 -5.19 -9.38 -3.35
CA ALA A 122 -6.00 -8.91 -4.48
C ALA A 122 -7.37 -9.58 -4.47
N CYS A 123 -8.34 -8.92 -5.12
CA CYS A 123 -9.71 -9.37 -5.24
C CYS A 123 -10.22 -9.10 -6.66
N LEU A 124 -10.94 -10.07 -7.24
CA LEU A 124 -11.67 -9.85 -8.49
C LEU A 124 -12.94 -9.08 -8.14
N ARG A 125 -12.98 -7.77 -8.40
CA ARG A 125 -14.10 -6.90 -8.01
C ARG A 125 -15.26 -7.01 -8.99
N ALA A 126 -14.96 -7.03 -10.29
CA ALA A 126 -15.98 -7.06 -11.33
C ALA A 126 -15.52 -7.73 -12.62
N ILE A 127 -16.49 -8.18 -13.40
CA ILE A 127 -16.28 -8.78 -14.71
C ILE A 127 -17.36 -8.33 -15.69
N SER A 128 -16.98 -8.18 -16.95
CA SER A 128 -17.88 -8.08 -18.11
C SER A 128 -17.31 -8.96 -19.23
N PRO A 129 -18.00 -9.16 -20.35
CA PRO A 129 -17.47 -9.96 -21.46
C PRO A 129 -16.08 -9.53 -21.92
N GLU A 130 -15.79 -8.22 -21.88
CA GLU A 130 -14.53 -7.65 -22.36
C GLU A 130 -13.55 -7.26 -21.27
N TYR A 131 -14.02 -6.96 -20.04
CA TYR A 131 -13.17 -6.36 -19.01
C TYR A 131 -13.15 -7.18 -17.72
N ALA A 132 -12.02 -7.13 -17.03
CA ALA A 132 -11.92 -7.55 -15.63
C ALA A 132 -11.38 -6.39 -14.79
N ASP A 133 -11.94 -6.26 -13.59
CA ASP A 133 -11.55 -5.29 -12.59
C ASP A 133 -11.00 -6.00 -11.36
N ILE A 134 -9.74 -5.72 -11.07
CA ILE A 134 -9.02 -6.28 -9.94
C ILE A 134 -8.60 -5.12 -9.04
N VAL A 135 -8.93 -5.25 -7.77
CA VAL A 135 -8.52 -4.32 -6.72
C VAL A 135 -7.57 -5.04 -5.79
N PHE A 136 -6.64 -4.30 -5.19
CA PHE A 136 -5.63 -4.88 -4.33
C PHE A 136 -5.18 -3.93 -3.23
N ARG A 137 -4.63 -4.52 -2.18
CA ARG A 137 -4.08 -3.83 -1.01
C ARG A 137 -2.68 -4.36 -0.75
N ILE A 138 -1.74 -3.44 -0.52
CA ILE A 138 -0.33 -3.77 -0.32
C ILE A 138 0.21 -3.05 0.90
N HIS A 139 0.80 -3.81 1.82
CA HIS A 139 1.60 -3.28 2.92
C HIS A 139 3.09 -3.41 2.57
N ALA A 140 3.83 -2.32 2.76
CA ALA A 140 5.25 -2.24 2.45
C ALA A 140 5.98 -1.37 3.48
N ARG A 141 7.31 -1.36 3.40
CA ARG A 141 8.19 -0.45 4.12
C ARG A 141 9.26 0.07 3.18
N PHE A 142 9.62 1.33 3.33
CA PHE A 142 10.75 1.95 2.66
C PHE A 142 11.84 2.21 3.70
N THR A 143 12.99 1.58 3.54
CA THR A 143 14.19 1.92 4.30
C THR A 143 14.86 3.11 3.63
N LEU A 144 14.95 4.23 4.34
CA LEU A 144 15.48 5.48 3.81
C LEU A 144 16.97 5.63 4.14
N ASP A 145 17.38 5.29 5.36
CA ASP A 145 18.78 5.27 5.80
C ASP A 145 18.97 4.25 6.93
N THR A 146 19.82 3.25 6.74
CA THR A 146 20.06 2.19 7.73
C THR A 146 20.90 2.65 8.92
N SER A 147 21.77 3.64 8.76
CA SER A 147 22.70 4.10 9.80
C SER A 147 21.97 4.74 10.98
N ILE A 148 20.86 5.41 10.70
CA ILE A 148 20.01 6.07 11.69
C ILE A 148 18.67 5.36 11.85
N GLY A 149 18.52 4.19 11.23
CA GLY A 149 17.28 3.43 11.23
C GLY A 149 16.09 4.19 10.64
N ALA A 150 16.32 5.08 9.68
CA ALA A 150 15.28 5.86 9.04
C ALA A 150 14.43 5.00 8.10
N TYR A 151 13.12 5.06 8.28
CA TYR A 151 12.15 4.36 7.44
C TYR A 151 10.84 5.10 7.32
N LEU A 152 10.08 4.73 6.29
CA LEU A 152 8.69 5.08 6.10
C LEU A 152 7.87 3.81 5.91
N ARG A 153 6.77 3.67 6.65
CA ARG A 153 5.81 2.56 6.48
C ARG A 153 4.45 3.14 6.13
N PRO A 154 4.04 3.04 4.86
CA PRO A 154 2.65 3.29 4.48
C PRO A 154 1.69 2.48 5.35
N ALA A 155 0.61 3.10 5.80
CA ALA A 155 -0.46 2.40 6.50
C ALA A 155 -1.04 1.31 5.59
N GLN A 156 -1.29 1.65 4.33
CA GLN A 156 -1.56 0.73 3.23
C GLN A 156 -1.41 1.46 1.89
N PHE A 157 -1.10 0.72 0.83
CA PHE A 157 -1.47 1.13 -0.52
C PHE A 157 -2.77 0.44 -0.93
N ALA A 158 -3.62 1.16 -1.63
CA ALA A 158 -4.73 0.60 -2.40
C ALA A 158 -4.39 0.69 -3.89
N GLY A 159 -4.77 -0.32 -4.64
CA GLY A 159 -4.57 -0.32 -6.08
C GLY A 159 -5.73 -0.92 -6.83
N HIS A 160 -5.75 -0.60 -8.13
CA HIS A 160 -6.84 -0.89 -9.03
C HIS A 160 -6.26 -1.19 -10.40
N LEU A 161 -6.73 -2.27 -11.02
CA LEU A 161 -6.29 -2.78 -12.31
C LEU A 161 -7.52 -3.13 -13.14
N VAL A 162 -7.69 -2.43 -14.26
CA VAL A 162 -8.69 -2.77 -15.28
C VAL A 162 -7.97 -3.30 -16.50
N ILE A 163 -8.31 -4.52 -16.91
CA ILE A 163 -7.75 -5.18 -18.10
C ILE A 163 -8.84 -5.43 -19.13
N ASN A 164 -8.50 -5.26 -20.40
CA ASN A 164 -9.29 -5.82 -21.49
C ASN A 164 -8.87 -7.28 -21.68
N ARG A 165 -9.82 -8.19 -21.47
CA ARG A 165 -9.66 -9.64 -21.49
C ARG A 165 -9.42 -10.19 -22.90
N ASN A 166 -9.88 -9.47 -23.92
CA ASN A 166 -9.78 -9.90 -25.31
C ASN A 166 -8.42 -9.52 -25.91
N SER A 167 -7.97 -8.29 -25.64
CA SER A 167 -6.69 -7.77 -26.17
C SER A 167 -5.50 -7.99 -25.24
N GLY A 168 -5.73 -8.20 -23.94
CA GLY A 168 -4.67 -8.26 -22.94
C GLY A 168 -4.06 -6.90 -22.59
N THR A 169 -4.77 -5.80 -22.87
CA THR A 169 -4.28 -4.44 -22.60
C THR A 169 -4.61 -3.98 -21.19
N ILE A 170 -3.67 -3.25 -20.57
CA ILE A 170 -3.89 -2.55 -19.29
C ILE A 170 -4.65 -1.25 -19.57
N CYS A 171 -5.96 -1.25 -19.30
CA CYS A 171 -6.81 -0.07 -19.50
C CYS A 171 -6.57 0.98 -18.42
N GLN A 172 -6.36 0.53 -17.19
CA GLN A 172 -6.02 1.39 -16.06
C GLN A 172 -5.23 0.57 -15.05
N TRP A 173 -4.19 1.17 -14.49
CA TRP A 173 -3.55 0.65 -13.30
C TRP A 173 -3.14 1.79 -12.38
N THR A 174 -3.47 1.67 -11.10
CA THR A 174 -3.07 2.62 -10.07
C THR A 174 -2.65 1.90 -8.80
N LEU A 175 -1.71 2.47 -8.06
CA LEU A 175 -1.32 2.08 -6.71
C LEU A 175 -1.10 3.37 -5.91
N SER A 176 -1.91 3.66 -4.89
CA SER A 176 -1.82 4.92 -4.16
C SER A 176 -2.03 4.77 -2.66
N LEU A 177 -1.51 5.73 -1.90
CA LEU A 177 -1.88 5.93 -0.51
C LEU A 177 -3.32 6.46 -0.44
N PRO A 178 -4.25 5.76 0.23
CA PRO A 178 -5.61 6.26 0.39
C PRO A 178 -5.65 7.54 1.24
N PRO A 179 -6.61 8.46 0.96
CA PRO A 179 -6.77 9.68 1.74
C PRO A 179 -7.22 9.33 3.17
N ARG A 180 -6.41 9.70 4.16
CA ARG A 180 -6.64 9.51 5.60
C ARG A 180 -5.96 10.63 6.38
N ASN A 181 -6.30 10.82 7.65
CA ASN A 181 -5.69 11.86 8.50
C ASN A 181 -4.18 11.66 8.70
N SER A 182 -3.75 10.40 8.83
CA SER A 182 -2.36 9.96 8.73
C SER A 182 -2.33 8.70 7.89
N ASN A 183 -1.27 8.54 7.09
CA ASN A 183 -1.16 7.41 6.17
C ASN A 183 0.26 6.82 6.11
N VAL A 184 1.19 7.32 6.93
CA VAL A 184 2.55 6.79 7.05
C VAL A 184 3.00 6.79 8.52
N ASP A 185 3.63 5.70 8.94
CA ASP A 185 4.52 5.73 10.11
C ASP A 185 5.93 6.07 9.66
N ILE A 186 6.60 6.90 10.44
CA ILE A 186 7.98 7.31 10.22
C ILE A 186 8.78 6.83 11.43
N GLY A 187 9.99 6.35 11.21
CA GLY A 187 10.90 6.14 12.32
C GLY A 187 12.30 6.50 11.92
N ALA A 188 13.06 7.07 12.86
CA ALA A 188 14.47 7.39 12.73
C ALA A 188 15.03 7.67 14.12
N PHE A 189 16.33 7.52 14.33
CA PHE A 189 16.98 7.83 15.61
C PHE A 189 16.34 7.11 16.81
N ARG A 190 15.84 5.89 16.60
CA ARG A 190 15.09 5.08 17.58
C ARG A 190 13.79 5.72 18.08
N THR A 191 13.28 6.74 17.40
CA THR A 191 11.98 7.34 17.65
C THR A 191 11.00 6.97 16.54
N THR A 192 9.71 7.07 16.86
CA THR A 192 8.60 6.83 15.93
C THR A 192 7.69 8.05 15.89
N ASP A 193 7.19 8.33 14.70
CA ASP A 193 6.25 9.41 14.41
C ASP A 193 5.19 8.90 13.42
N ILE A 194 4.10 9.63 13.30
CA ILE A 194 3.07 9.41 12.27
C ILE A 194 2.98 10.66 11.43
N GLY A 195 2.72 10.50 10.14
CA GLY A 195 2.59 11.62 9.22
C GLY A 195 1.54 11.38 8.15
N PHE A 196 1.38 12.38 7.31
CA PHE A 196 0.47 12.39 6.19
C PHE A 196 1.23 12.74 4.91
N VAL A 197 1.22 11.84 3.94
CA VAL A 197 1.68 12.14 2.58
C VAL A 197 0.44 12.49 1.75
N PRO A 198 0.32 13.73 1.24
CA PRO A 198 -0.84 14.16 0.44
C PRO A 198 -1.06 13.28 -0.79
N ARG A 199 0.03 12.94 -1.48
CA ARG A 199 0.00 12.09 -2.66
C ARG A 199 1.22 11.18 -2.71
N MET A 200 0.98 9.89 -2.73
CA MET A 200 1.99 8.89 -3.10
C MET A 200 1.30 7.89 -3.99
N GLU A 201 1.60 7.91 -5.28
CA GLU A 201 0.89 7.10 -6.27
C GLU A 201 1.77 6.67 -7.43
N LEU A 202 1.44 5.52 -7.99
CA LEU A 202 1.85 5.08 -9.31
C LEU A 202 0.59 4.99 -10.18
N CYS A 203 0.64 5.55 -11.37
CA CYS A 203 -0.49 5.59 -12.30
C CYS A 203 0.00 5.23 -13.71
N SER A 204 -0.65 4.27 -14.37
CA SER A 204 -0.38 3.99 -15.78
C SER A 204 -0.85 5.15 -16.65
N LEU A 205 0.00 5.62 -17.56
CA LEU A 205 -0.37 6.54 -18.63
C LEU A 205 -0.99 5.72 -19.78
N SER A 206 -2.13 5.08 -19.50
CA SER A 206 -2.85 4.27 -20.50
C SER A 206 -3.65 5.14 -21.47
N GLU A 207 -3.97 4.57 -22.64
CA GLU A 207 -4.95 5.11 -23.59
C GLU A 207 -6.32 5.36 -22.94
N PRO A 208 -7.20 6.21 -23.53
CA PRO A 208 -8.39 6.70 -22.85
C PRO A 208 -9.24 5.58 -22.26
N GLN A 209 -9.53 5.72 -20.96
CA GLN A 209 -10.44 4.85 -20.21
C GLN A 209 -11.75 4.64 -20.99
N PRO A 210 -12.32 3.42 -20.96
CA PRO A 210 -13.70 3.26 -21.37
C PRO A 210 -14.59 4.17 -20.51
N LYS A 211 -15.38 5.04 -21.17
CA LYS A 211 -16.19 6.07 -20.49
C LYS A 211 -17.18 5.51 -19.47
N SER A 212 -17.61 4.27 -19.66
CA SER A 212 -18.40 3.47 -18.74
C SER A 212 -18.20 2.01 -19.11
N ILE A 213 -18.06 1.13 -18.11
CA ILE A 213 -18.05 -0.32 -18.31
C ILE A 213 -19.33 -0.86 -17.67
N ASP A 214 -20.15 -1.55 -18.46
CA ASP A 214 -21.33 -2.26 -17.96
C ASP A 214 -20.87 -3.60 -17.38
N TRP A 215 -20.75 -3.65 -16.05
CA TRP A 215 -20.33 -4.85 -15.34
C TRP A 215 -21.48 -5.87 -15.30
N GLU A 216 -21.21 -7.10 -15.76
CA GLU A 216 -22.14 -8.22 -15.70
C GLU A 216 -22.27 -8.74 -14.27
N THR A 217 -21.15 -8.79 -13.55
CA THR A 217 -21.11 -9.15 -12.14
C THR A 217 -20.09 -8.26 -11.45
N ALA A 218 -20.48 -7.67 -10.33
CA ALA A 218 -19.61 -6.80 -9.55
C ALA A 218 -19.97 -6.87 -8.07
N ILE A 219 -18.97 -6.67 -7.22
CA ILE A 219 -19.15 -6.26 -5.83
C ILE A 219 -18.70 -4.80 -5.66
N THR A 220 -19.23 -4.18 -4.62
CA THR A 220 -18.89 -2.80 -4.23
C THR A 220 -17.47 -2.73 -3.66
N GLU A 221 -16.87 -1.54 -3.69
CA GLU A 221 -15.57 -1.30 -3.04
C GLU A 221 -15.63 -1.54 -1.53
N GLU A 222 -16.77 -1.25 -0.89
CA GLU A 222 -16.98 -1.52 0.54
C GLU A 222 -16.94 -3.02 0.86
N GLU A 223 -17.57 -3.85 0.02
CA GLU A 223 -17.54 -5.31 0.17
C GLU A 223 -16.13 -5.87 -0.02
N VAL A 224 -15.35 -5.32 -0.97
CA VAL A 224 -13.94 -5.66 -1.13
C VAL A 224 -13.15 -5.29 0.13
N GLU A 225 -13.29 -4.07 0.64
CA GLU A 225 -12.54 -3.63 1.83
C GLU A 225 -12.88 -4.50 3.04
N LYS A 226 -14.15 -4.88 3.23
CA LYS A 226 -14.56 -5.84 4.27
C LYS A 226 -13.87 -7.20 4.08
N LYS A 227 -13.78 -7.70 2.85
CA LYS A 227 -13.05 -8.95 2.54
C LYS A 227 -11.55 -8.82 2.80
N PHE A 228 -10.92 -7.69 2.47
CA PHE A 228 -9.52 -7.46 2.80
C PHE A 228 -9.29 -7.39 4.31
N GLN A 229 -10.18 -6.73 5.03
CA GLN A 229 -10.10 -6.66 6.50
C GLN A 229 -10.21 -8.04 7.13
N SER A 230 -11.15 -8.89 6.69
CA SER A 230 -11.30 -10.23 7.27
C SER A 230 -10.06 -11.12 7.05
N VAL A 231 -9.38 -11.00 5.90
CA VAL A 231 -8.20 -11.82 5.62
C VAL A 231 -6.88 -11.25 6.16
N LEU A 232 -6.76 -9.92 6.30
CA LEU A 232 -5.54 -9.26 6.80
C LEU A 232 -5.54 -9.07 8.31
N TYR A 233 -6.72 -8.97 8.92
CA TYR A 233 -6.87 -8.61 10.33
C TYR A 233 -7.63 -9.68 11.11
N LYS A 234 -6.88 -10.59 11.74
CA LYS A 234 -7.45 -11.63 12.62
C LYS A 234 -8.32 -11.07 13.74
N PHE A 235 -8.11 -9.82 14.17
CA PHE A 235 -8.95 -9.21 15.20
C PHE A 235 -10.41 -8.98 14.75
N THR A 236 -10.68 -9.02 13.44
CA THR A 236 -12.05 -8.94 12.92
C THR A 236 -12.86 -10.22 13.20
N GLU A 237 -12.19 -11.33 13.52
CA GLU A 237 -12.81 -12.58 13.98
C GLU A 237 -13.10 -12.56 15.48
N ILE A 238 -12.63 -11.54 16.22
CA ILE A 238 -12.90 -11.41 17.64
C ILE A 238 -14.36 -10.97 17.81
N GLU A 239 -15.10 -11.71 18.63
CA GLU A 239 -16.41 -11.31 19.11
C GLU A 239 -16.25 -10.13 20.08
N TRP A 240 -16.44 -8.91 19.54
CA TRP A 240 -16.42 -7.70 20.34
C TRP A 240 -17.68 -7.63 21.20
N THR A 241 -17.50 -7.64 22.52
CA THR A 241 -18.58 -7.46 23.49
C THR A 241 -18.55 -6.01 23.97
N PRO A 242 -19.69 -5.29 24.02
CA PRO A 242 -19.77 -3.98 24.65
C PRO A 242 -19.21 -4.01 26.08
N ILE A 243 -18.57 -2.94 26.52
CA ILE A 243 -17.87 -2.91 27.82
C ILE A 243 -18.84 -3.15 28.99
N GLU A 244 -20.10 -2.74 28.81
CA GLU A 244 -21.20 -2.90 29.75
C GLU A 244 -21.47 -4.39 30.03
N ASP A 245 -21.42 -5.23 28.98
CA ASP A 245 -21.68 -6.66 29.06
C ASP A 245 -20.41 -7.47 29.34
N ALA A 246 -19.24 -6.91 29.00
CA ALA A 246 -17.95 -7.58 29.10
C ALA A 246 -17.60 -7.98 30.55
N VAL A 247 -17.99 -7.17 31.54
CA VAL A 247 -17.73 -7.46 32.96
C VAL A 247 -18.56 -8.64 33.45
N GLU A 248 -19.82 -8.73 33.05
CA GLU A 248 -20.69 -9.85 33.42
C GLU A 248 -20.24 -11.14 32.72
N LEU A 249 -19.92 -11.05 31.42
CA LEU A 249 -19.42 -12.16 30.63
C LEU A 249 -18.08 -12.69 31.17
N ALA A 250 -17.15 -11.81 31.54
CA ALA A 250 -15.86 -12.18 32.11
C ALA A 250 -16.01 -12.92 33.45
N LYS A 251 -16.92 -12.43 34.33
CA LYS A 251 -17.25 -13.09 35.60
C LYS A 251 -17.89 -14.46 35.37
N ALA A 252 -18.87 -14.54 34.47
CA ALA A 252 -19.59 -15.78 34.17
C ALA A 252 -18.70 -16.84 33.52
N SER A 253 -17.76 -16.42 32.66
CA SER A 253 -16.83 -17.32 31.95
C SER A 253 -15.53 -17.58 32.71
N ASN A 254 -15.32 -16.93 33.86
CA ASN A 254 -14.06 -16.94 34.63
C ASN A 254 -12.83 -16.64 33.77
N ARG A 255 -12.95 -15.64 32.88
CA ARG A 255 -11.88 -15.19 31.99
C ARG A 255 -11.52 -13.73 32.28
N PRO A 256 -10.22 -13.37 32.22
CA PRO A 256 -9.82 -11.97 32.36
C PRO A 256 -10.28 -11.15 31.15
N ILE A 257 -10.59 -9.87 31.38
CA ILE A 257 -10.84 -8.89 30.32
C ILE A 257 -9.50 -8.43 29.79
N HIS A 258 -9.27 -8.56 28.48
CA HIS A 258 -8.17 -7.89 27.82
C HIS A 258 -8.68 -6.52 27.34
N ALA A 259 -8.27 -5.47 28.03
CA ALA A 259 -8.51 -4.08 27.62
C ALA A 259 -7.42 -3.62 26.64
#